data_AF-A0A7C5KNW3-F1
#
_entry.id   AF-A0A7C5KNW3-F1
#
_cell.length_a   1.000
_cell.length_b   1.000
_cell.length_c   1.000
_cell.angle_alpha   90.00
_cell.angle_beta   90.00
_cell.angle_gamma   90.00
#
_symmetry.space_group_name_H-M   'P 1'
#
loop_
_entity.id
_entity.type
_entity.pdbx_description
1 polymer ?
#
loop_
_entity_poly.entity_id
_entity_poly.type
_entity_poly.pdbx_seq_one_letter_code
_entity_poly.pdbx_strand_id
1 'polypeptide(L)'
;MNGSHRVVTEKVTFAMPETGIGLFPDVGGTYFLPRCPGETGMYLGLTGARLKAPDTLYTGLATHHTPSGELPQLLDALCAADDVDACLDRFAQAPEGEALLATMRRDIDHCFGAASVEAILESLAGQPSEWAQKTAGILRKKSPTSLAITFRQLRAGKTLSFEDAMKLEFRIVNRIFTAHDFFEGTRAVVIDKDNAPNWQPASLDDISKGDIDAYFAPLEHELDL
;
A
#
# COMPACT_ATOMS: atom_id res chain seq x y z
N MET A 1 -0.82 -0.45 11.21
CA MET A 1 -1.61 0.74 10.78
C MET A 1 -2.96 0.87 11.48
N ASN A 2 -3.50 -0.19 12.10
CA ASN A 2 -4.88 -0.17 12.61
C ASN A 2 -5.00 0.25 14.10
N GLY A 3 -3.90 0.59 14.76
CA GLY A 3 -3.92 1.15 16.12
C GLY A 3 -4.37 2.62 16.11
N SER A 4 -4.97 3.07 17.21
CA SER A 4 -5.41 4.47 17.37
C SER A 4 -4.23 5.45 17.25
N HIS A 5 -3.09 5.12 17.85
CA HIS A 5 -1.88 5.94 17.85
C HIS A 5 -0.76 5.26 17.05
N ARG A 6 -0.16 6.00 16.12
CA ARG A 6 0.91 5.53 15.24
C ARG A 6 2.03 6.56 15.26
N VAL A 7 2.95 6.39 16.20
CA VAL A 7 4.11 7.28 16.39
C VAL A 7 5.23 6.84 15.44
N VAL A 8 5.72 7.76 14.62
CA VAL A 8 6.87 7.55 13.74
C VAL A 8 8.02 8.48 14.13
N THR A 9 9.21 8.18 13.62
CA THR A 9 10.40 9.02 13.78
C THR A 9 10.96 9.40 12.41
N GLU A 10 12.01 10.21 12.38
CA GLU A 10 12.73 10.58 11.16
C GLU A 10 13.29 9.36 10.41
N LYS A 11 13.44 8.22 11.11
CA LYS A 11 13.95 6.96 10.55
C LYS A 11 12.89 6.12 9.84
N VAL A 12 11.61 6.48 9.94
CA VAL A 12 10.53 5.68 9.36
C VAL A 12 10.74 5.49 7.86
N THR A 13 10.48 4.27 7.41
CA THR A 13 10.33 3.94 5.99
C THR A 13 9.13 3.02 5.86
N PHE A 14 8.00 3.59 5.43
CA PHE A 14 6.79 2.83 5.19
C PHE A 14 6.69 2.47 3.70
N ALA A 15 6.26 1.25 3.37
CA ALA A 15 5.87 0.85 2.02
C ALA A 15 4.98 -0.39 2.09
N MET A 16 4.16 -0.57 1.06
CA MET A 16 3.45 -1.83 0.76
C MET A 16 3.99 -2.37 -0.57
N PRO A 17 5.16 -3.06 -0.58
CA PRO A 17 5.86 -3.45 -1.79
C PRO A 17 5.35 -4.77 -2.42
N GLU A 18 4.24 -5.33 -1.94
CA GLU A 18 3.79 -6.71 -2.18
C GLU A 18 3.58 -7.02 -3.67
N THR A 19 3.14 -6.05 -4.48
CA THR A 19 2.99 -6.24 -5.94
C THR A 19 4.31 -6.57 -6.65
N GLY A 20 5.45 -6.26 -6.02
CA GLY A 20 6.79 -6.60 -6.52
C GLY A 20 7.22 -8.03 -6.24
N ILE A 21 6.48 -8.77 -5.40
CA ILE A 21 6.78 -10.16 -5.03
C ILE A 21 5.62 -11.11 -5.37
N GLY A 22 4.67 -10.70 -6.20
CA GLY A 22 3.53 -11.54 -6.57
C GLY A 22 2.45 -11.66 -5.49
N LEU A 23 2.38 -10.68 -4.58
CA LEU A 23 1.37 -10.56 -3.54
C LEU A 23 0.61 -9.22 -3.69
N PHE A 24 -0.36 -8.94 -2.82
CA PHE A 24 -1.11 -7.68 -2.76
C PHE A 24 -0.92 -7.03 -1.39
N PRO A 25 -1.20 -5.72 -1.24
CA PRO A 25 -1.20 -5.08 0.08
C PRO A 25 -2.23 -5.70 1.02
N ASP A 26 -1.77 -6.56 1.93
CA ASP A 26 -2.59 -7.30 2.88
C ASP A 26 -2.54 -6.67 4.29
N VAL A 27 -2.86 -7.44 5.33
CA VAL A 27 -2.87 -7.04 6.75
C VAL A 27 -3.66 -5.76 7.04
N GLY A 28 -4.78 -5.60 6.34
CA GLY A 28 -5.66 -4.45 6.40
C GLY A 28 -5.31 -3.34 5.40
N GLY A 29 -4.38 -3.58 4.46
CA GLY A 29 -4.08 -2.68 3.35
C GLY A 29 -5.34 -2.32 2.56
N THR A 30 -6.25 -3.27 2.38
CA THR A 30 -7.59 -3.06 1.79
C THR A 30 -8.40 -2.03 2.56
N TYR A 31 -8.23 -1.93 3.88
CA TYR A 31 -8.94 -0.97 4.71
C TYR A 31 -8.25 0.40 4.75
N PHE A 32 -6.97 0.46 5.12
CA PHE A 32 -6.33 1.74 5.42
C PHE A 32 -5.83 2.49 4.18
N LEU A 33 -5.41 1.81 3.09
CA LEU A 33 -4.91 2.50 1.90
C LEU A 33 -5.99 3.34 1.22
N PRO A 34 -7.23 2.84 0.98
CA PRO A 34 -8.29 3.69 0.42
C PRO A 34 -8.74 4.82 1.37
N ARG A 35 -8.36 4.70 2.65
CA ARG A 35 -8.35 5.70 3.73
C ARG A 35 -7.50 6.95 3.44
N CYS A 36 -6.42 6.77 2.69
CA CYS A 36 -5.47 7.83 2.41
C CYS A 36 -6.12 8.96 1.59
N PRO A 37 -5.59 10.19 1.66
CA PRO A 37 -6.13 11.30 0.90
C PRO A 37 -6.18 10.98 -0.61
N GLY A 38 -7.39 10.96 -1.18
CA GLY A 38 -7.66 10.69 -2.61
C GLY A 38 -7.17 9.35 -3.10
N GLU A 39 -6.38 9.36 -4.18
CA GLU A 39 -5.85 8.15 -4.81
C GLU A 39 -4.41 7.86 -4.40
N THR A 40 -3.89 8.54 -3.37
CA THR A 40 -2.56 8.26 -2.83
C THR A 40 -2.44 6.81 -2.34
N GLY A 41 -3.49 6.26 -1.72
CA GLY A 41 -3.52 4.85 -1.34
C GLY A 41 -3.41 3.87 -2.51
N MET A 42 -4.10 4.17 -3.62
CA MET A 42 -4.02 3.39 -4.85
C MET A 42 -2.61 3.46 -5.46
N TYR A 43 -2.02 4.66 -5.51
CA TYR A 43 -0.64 4.86 -5.92
C TYR A 43 0.33 4.05 -5.07
N LEU A 44 0.21 4.11 -3.74
CA LEU A 44 1.07 3.38 -2.81
C LEU A 44 0.95 1.87 -2.99
N GLY A 45 -0.27 1.34 -3.04
CA GLY A 45 -0.51 -0.10 -3.16
C GLY A 45 -0.01 -0.68 -4.48
N LEU A 46 -0.20 0.03 -5.60
CA LEU A 46 0.24 -0.48 -6.92
C LEU A 46 1.76 -0.36 -7.09
N THR A 47 2.35 0.76 -6.70
CA THR A 47 3.77 1.05 -6.97
C THR A 47 4.71 0.47 -5.91
N GLY A 48 4.25 0.34 -4.67
CA GLY A 48 5.11 0.06 -3.51
C GLY A 48 6.04 1.23 -3.17
N ALA A 49 5.65 2.46 -3.49
CA ALA A 49 6.43 3.65 -3.17
C ALA A 49 6.71 3.75 -1.66
N ARG A 50 7.92 4.19 -1.32
CA ARG A 50 8.39 4.33 0.05
C ARG A 50 8.10 5.73 0.58
N LEU A 51 7.58 5.80 1.80
CA LEU A 51 7.30 7.05 2.50
C LEU A 51 8.27 7.27 3.65
N LYS A 52 8.65 8.54 3.79
CA LYS A 52 9.33 9.08 4.96
C LYS A 52 8.32 9.80 5.86
N ALA A 53 8.79 10.32 6.99
CA ALA A 53 7.91 10.88 8.02
C ALA A 53 6.90 11.92 7.50
N PRO A 54 7.27 12.93 6.68
CA PRO A 54 6.31 13.93 6.19
C PRO A 54 5.12 13.31 5.43
N ASP A 55 5.41 12.41 4.48
CA ASP A 55 4.37 11.74 3.70
C ASP A 55 3.56 10.73 4.52
N THR A 56 4.19 10.07 5.50
CA THR A 56 3.50 9.11 6.37
C THR A 56 2.48 9.82 7.27
N LEU A 57 2.79 11.04 7.75
CA LEU A 57 1.83 11.89 8.44
C LEU A 57 0.76 12.43 7.48
N TYR A 58 1.15 12.96 6.33
CA TYR A 58 0.20 13.52 5.34
C TYR A 58 -0.87 12.50 4.92
N THR A 59 -0.47 11.25 4.74
CA THR A 59 -1.37 10.16 4.36
C THR A 59 -2.29 9.68 5.49
N GLY A 60 -2.08 10.14 6.73
CA GLY A 60 -2.79 9.66 7.92
C GLY A 60 -2.37 8.27 8.38
N LEU A 61 -1.29 7.74 7.80
CA LEU A 61 -0.70 6.45 8.15
C LEU A 61 0.02 6.55 9.50
N ALA A 62 0.64 7.68 9.80
CA ALA A 62 1.10 8.04 11.13
C ALA A 62 0.19 9.11 11.74
N THR A 63 0.07 9.13 13.06
CA THR A 63 -0.63 10.20 13.80
C THR A 63 0.34 11.22 14.36
N HIS A 64 1.50 10.77 14.83
CA HIS A 64 2.49 11.60 15.50
C HIS A 64 3.86 11.32 14.93
N HIS A 65 4.70 12.34 14.94
CA HIS A 65 6.12 12.20 14.71
C HIS A 65 6.87 12.69 15.95
N THR A 66 7.83 11.91 16.41
CA THR A 66 8.72 12.26 17.53
C THR A 66 10.15 11.91 17.11
N PRO A 67 11.15 12.79 17.35
CA PRO A 67 12.54 12.47 17.04
C PRO A 67 12.98 11.21 17.75
N SER A 68 13.75 10.35 17.08
CA SER A 68 14.11 9.04 17.65
C SER A 68 14.92 9.14 18.96
N GLY A 69 15.63 10.25 19.18
CA GLY A 69 16.35 10.53 20.42
C GLY A 69 15.47 10.81 21.64
N GLU A 70 14.18 11.10 21.44
CA GLU A 70 13.20 11.39 22.50
C GLU A 70 12.30 10.19 22.83
N LEU A 71 12.41 9.08 22.09
CA LEU A 71 11.61 7.89 22.33
C LEU A 71 11.73 7.33 23.76
N PRO A 72 12.93 7.26 24.39
CA PRO A 72 13.03 6.79 25.77
C PRO A 72 12.18 7.63 26.74
N GLN A 73 12.26 8.96 26.63
CA GLN A 73 11.51 9.89 27.47
C GLN A 73 10.01 9.83 27.19
N LEU A 74 9.62 9.66 25.93
CA LEU A 74 8.24 9.45 25.55
C LEU A 74 7.68 8.15 26.18
N LEU A 75 8.43 7.04 26.13
CA LEU A 75 8.01 5.77 26.72
C LEU A 75 7.86 5.86 28.24
N ASP A 76 8.81 6.50 28.92
CA ASP A 76 8.73 6.75 30.36
C ASP A 76 7.51 7.60 30.71
N ALA A 77 7.24 8.64 29.91
CA ALA A 77 6.07 9.49 30.09
C ALA A 77 4.76 8.75 29.86
N LEU A 78 4.68 7.89 28.83
CA LEU A 78 3.50 7.09 28.54
C LEU A 78 3.17 6.09 29.66
N CYS A 79 4.18 5.51 30.31
CA CYS A 79 3.99 4.61 31.45
C CYS A 79 3.32 5.30 32.66
N ALA A 80 3.45 6.62 32.77
CA ALA A 80 2.89 7.42 33.85
C ALA A 80 1.70 8.29 33.41
N ALA A 81 1.28 8.21 32.15
CA ALA A 81 0.26 9.09 31.59
C ALA A 81 -1.15 8.56 31.87
N ASP A 82 -2.00 9.40 32.44
CA ASP A 82 -3.45 9.17 32.49
C ASP A 82 -4.13 9.53 31.17
N ASP A 83 -3.57 10.48 30.42
CA ASP A 83 -4.03 10.94 29.11
C ASP A 83 -2.94 10.71 28.05
N VAL A 84 -3.19 9.72 27.18
CA VAL A 84 -2.25 9.30 26.13
C VAL A 84 -2.15 10.35 25.02
N ASP A 85 -3.26 10.98 24.62
CA ASP A 85 -3.28 11.98 23.56
C ASP A 85 -2.45 13.20 23.99
N ALA A 86 -2.72 13.74 25.18
CA ALA A 86 -1.97 14.87 25.72
C ALA A 86 -0.47 14.55 25.90
N CYS A 87 -0.14 13.31 26.27
CA CYS A 87 1.24 12.86 26.36
C CYS A 87 1.92 12.86 24.99
N LEU A 88 1.29 12.28 23.97
CA LEU A 88 1.85 12.20 22.62
C LEU A 88 2.01 13.59 21.98
N ASP A 89 1.02 14.47 22.13
CA ASP A 89 1.06 15.85 21.63
C ASP A 89 2.24 16.64 22.20
N ARG A 90 2.59 16.42 23.46
CA ARG A 90 3.75 17.08 24.10
C ARG A 90 5.09 16.70 23.45
N PHE A 91 5.21 15.48 22.92
CA PHE A 91 6.42 14.99 22.23
C PHE A 91 6.29 15.07 20.70
N ALA A 92 5.15 15.53 20.18
CA ALA A 92 4.95 15.65 18.74
C ALA A 92 5.76 16.82 18.20
N GLN A 93 6.58 16.53 17.18
CA GLN A 93 7.37 17.53 16.47
C GLN A 93 7.17 17.36 14.97
N ALA A 94 7.10 18.47 14.24
CA ALA A 94 7.03 18.41 12.79
C ALA A 94 8.31 17.73 12.24
N PRO A 95 8.19 16.73 11.35
CA PRO A 95 9.36 16.17 10.70
C PRO A 95 10.01 17.18 9.77
N GLU A 96 11.31 17.01 9.51
CA GLU A 96 12.01 17.81 8.50
C GLU A 96 11.52 17.49 7.08
N GLY A 97 11.42 18.52 6.24
CA GLY A 97 11.04 18.42 4.84
C GLY A 97 9.53 18.49 4.57
N GLU A 98 9.19 18.47 3.29
CA GLU A 98 7.80 18.57 2.83
C GLU A 98 7.22 17.20 2.48
N ALA A 99 5.91 17.05 2.60
CA ALA A 99 5.19 15.88 2.11
C ALA A 99 5.06 15.95 0.58
N LEU A 100 5.92 15.23 -0.14
CA LEU A 100 5.94 15.22 -1.60
C LEU A 100 4.62 14.68 -2.19
N LEU A 101 3.95 13.75 -1.52
CA LEU A 101 2.64 13.27 -1.97
C LEU A 101 1.58 14.38 -1.94
N ALA A 102 1.71 15.36 -1.03
CA ALA A 102 0.80 16.49 -0.99
C ALA A 102 0.98 17.40 -2.22
N THR A 103 2.23 17.63 -2.65
CA THR A 103 2.53 18.47 -3.81
C THR A 103 2.14 17.79 -5.13
N MET A 104 2.21 16.46 -5.18
CA MET A 104 1.90 15.65 -6.37
C MET A 104 0.45 15.15 -6.40
N ARG A 105 -0.35 15.53 -5.39
CA ARG A 105 -1.66 14.93 -5.14
C ARG A 105 -2.61 15.02 -6.34
N ARG A 106 -2.59 16.15 -7.03
CA ARG A 106 -3.45 16.39 -8.20
C ARG A 106 -3.16 15.41 -9.34
N ASP A 107 -1.89 15.17 -9.62
CA ASP A 107 -1.46 14.28 -10.71
C ASP A 107 -1.70 12.82 -10.33
N ILE A 108 -1.49 12.47 -9.06
CA ILE A 108 -1.85 11.16 -8.50
C ILE A 108 -3.36 10.91 -8.65
N ASP A 109 -4.20 11.83 -8.19
CA ASP A 109 -5.66 11.69 -8.27
C ASP A 109 -6.13 11.58 -9.73
N HIS A 110 -5.53 12.34 -10.65
CA HIS A 110 -5.85 12.27 -12.06
C HIS A 110 -5.50 10.90 -12.67
N CYS A 111 -4.28 10.39 -12.44
CA CYS A 111 -3.84 9.11 -13.00
C CYS A 111 -4.48 7.90 -12.32
N PHE A 112 -4.38 7.84 -10.99
CA PHE A 112 -4.78 6.68 -10.20
C PHE A 112 -6.28 6.64 -9.90
N GLY A 113 -7.03 7.68 -10.29
CA GLY A 113 -8.49 7.70 -10.30
C GLY A 113 -9.12 6.95 -11.49
N ALA A 114 -8.32 6.47 -12.44
CA ALA A 114 -8.81 5.77 -13.63
C ALA A 114 -9.51 4.43 -13.31
N ALA A 115 -10.19 3.88 -14.32
CA ALA A 115 -11.13 2.77 -14.19
C ALA A 115 -10.48 1.37 -14.13
N SER A 116 -9.21 1.25 -14.51
CA SER A 116 -8.44 -0.01 -14.47
C SER A 116 -6.94 0.28 -14.42
N VAL A 117 -6.09 -0.74 -14.24
CA VAL A 117 -4.63 -0.58 -14.23
C VAL A 117 -4.11 -0.15 -15.62
N GLU A 118 -4.70 -0.68 -16.68
CA GLU A 118 -4.42 -0.30 -18.07
C GLU A 118 -4.74 1.18 -18.29
N ALA A 119 -5.92 1.64 -17.83
CA ALA A 119 -6.30 3.05 -17.91
C ALA A 119 -5.39 3.96 -17.07
N ILE A 120 -4.85 3.47 -15.94
CA ILE A 120 -3.82 4.18 -15.16
C ILE A 120 -2.54 4.31 -15.99
N LEU A 121 -2.08 3.24 -16.63
CA LEU A 121 -0.88 3.25 -17.48
C LEU A 121 -1.05 4.18 -18.69
N GLU A 122 -2.24 4.21 -19.31
CA GLU A 122 -2.59 5.15 -20.38
C GLU A 122 -2.57 6.59 -19.89
N SER A 123 -3.20 6.87 -18.73
CA SER A 123 -3.20 8.21 -18.14
C SER A 123 -1.79 8.69 -17.80
N LEU A 124 -0.92 7.82 -17.28
CA LEU A 124 0.49 8.12 -17.02
C LEU A 124 1.25 8.39 -18.32
N ALA A 125 0.99 7.64 -19.39
CA ALA A 125 1.63 7.86 -20.69
C ALA A 125 1.23 9.19 -21.33
N GLY A 126 0.01 9.68 -21.05
CA GLY A 126 -0.48 10.98 -21.52
C GLY A 126 0.12 12.20 -20.79
N GLN A 127 0.84 11.99 -19.68
CA GLN A 127 1.45 13.07 -18.91
C GLN A 127 2.95 13.22 -19.22
N PRO A 128 3.41 14.38 -19.73
CA PRO A 128 4.82 14.61 -20.03
C PRO A 128 5.60 15.01 -18.76
N SER A 129 5.57 14.18 -17.73
CA SER A 129 6.33 14.39 -16.49
C SER A 129 7.28 13.23 -16.20
N GLU A 130 8.45 13.53 -15.63
CA GLU A 130 9.43 12.51 -15.24
C GLU A 130 8.83 11.53 -14.22
N TRP A 131 8.02 12.03 -13.29
CA TRP A 131 7.29 11.20 -12.34
C TRP A 131 6.37 10.20 -13.04
N ALA A 132 5.58 10.63 -14.02
CA ALA A 132 4.63 9.74 -14.69
C ALA A 132 5.36 8.63 -15.46
N GLN A 133 6.44 8.99 -16.17
CA GLN A 133 7.29 8.02 -16.89
C GLN A 133 7.93 7.01 -15.94
N LYS A 134 8.51 7.47 -14.83
CA LYS A 134 9.11 6.61 -13.79
C LYS A 134 8.07 5.69 -13.15
N THR A 135 6.89 6.23 -12.85
CA THR A 135 5.80 5.48 -12.22
C THR A 135 5.27 4.38 -13.15
N ALA A 136 5.04 4.69 -14.43
CA ALA A 136 4.66 3.69 -15.42
C ALA A 136 5.74 2.60 -15.58
N GLY A 137 7.02 2.99 -15.56
CA GLY A 137 8.14 2.07 -15.56
C GLY A 137 8.20 1.16 -14.33
N ILE A 138 7.79 1.64 -13.16
CA ILE A 138 7.67 0.82 -11.94
C ILE A 138 6.53 -0.19 -12.08
N LEU A 139 5.35 0.26 -12.51
CA LEU A 139 4.17 -0.61 -12.65
C LEU A 139 4.43 -1.76 -13.63
N ARG A 140 5.08 -1.50 -14.77
CA ARG A 140 5.41 -2.54 -15.77
C ARG A 140 6.35 -3.63 -15.27
N LYS A 141 7.02 -3.44 -14.13
CA LYS A 141 7.91 -4.45 -13.51
C LYS A 141 7.20 -5.29 -12.44
N LYS A 142 5.98 -4.94 -12.05
CA LYS A 142 5.20 -5.67 -11.04
C LYS A 142 4.48 -6.86 -11.68
N SER A 143 4.04 -7.80 -10.84
CA SER A 143 3.17 -8.89 -11.28
C SER A 143 1.85 -8.31 -11.83
N PRO A 144 1.48 -8.60 -13.09
CA PRO A 144 0.21 -8.15 -13.67
C PRO A 144 -1.00 -8.60 -12.82
N THR A 145 -1.01 -9.85 -12.37
CA THR A 145 -2.04 -10.42 -11.49
C THR A 145 -2.15 -9.62 -10.20
N SER A 146 -1.02 -9.33 -9.57
CA SER A 146 -0.96 -8.59 -8.30
C SER A 146 -1.46 -7.16 -8.45
N LEU A 147 -1.14 -6.50 -9.57
CA LEU A 147 -1.66 -5.16 -9.87
C LEU A 147 -3.18 -5.17 -10.02
N ALA A 148 -3.73 -6.14 -10.76
CA ALA A 148 -5.17 -6.24 -10.98
C ALA A 148 -5.94 -6.56 -9.69
N ILE A 149 -5.42 -7.48 -8.87
CA ILE A 149 -5.96 -7.78 -7.53
C ILE A 149 -5.91 -6.52 -6.65
N THR A 150 -4.75 -5.86 -6.57
CA THR A 150 -4.57 -4.66 -5.74
C THR A 150 -5.50 -3.53 -6.18
N PHE A 151 -5.65 -3.31 -7.49
CA PHE A 151 -6.59 -2.31 -7.99
C PHE A 151 -8.02 -2.60 -7.52
N ARG A 152 -8.49 -3.84 -7.71
CA ARG A 152 -9.85 -4.23 -7.32
C ARG A 152 -10.06 -4.17 -5.81
N GLN A 153 -9.12 -4.68 -5.01
CA GLN A 153 -9.28 -4.71 -3.55
C GLN A 153 -9.36 -3.29 -3.00
N LEU A 154 -8.53 -2.35 -3.48
CA LEU A 154 -8.49 -0.99 -2.98
C LEU A 154 -9.73 -0.20 -3.42
N ARG A 155 -10.31 -0.52 -4.58
CA ARG A 155 -11.62 0.02 -4.98
C ARG A 155 -12.73 -0.49 -4.07
N ALA A 156 -12.78 -1.79 -3.77
CA ALA A 156 -13.77 -2.36 -2.87
C ALA A 156 -13.63 -1.83 -1.42
N GLY A 157 -12.40 -1.76 -0.92
CA GLY A 157 -12.07 -1.37 0.45
C GLY A 157 -12.49 0.05 0.85
N LYS A 158 -12.81 0.92 -0.13
CA LYS A 158 -13.39 2.25 0.12
C LYS A 158 -14.67 2.20 0.95
N THR A 159 -15.49 1.16 0.79
CA THR A 159 -16.80 1.05 1.46
C THR A 159 -16.89 -0.10 2.46
N LEU A 160 -15.84 -0.91 2.60
CA LEU A 160 -15.84 -2.05 3.51
C LEU A 160 -15.56 -1.63 4.96
N SER A 161 -16.15 -2.38 5.88
CA SER A 161 -15.72 -2.44 7.27
C SER A 161 -14.32 -3.06 7.37
N PHE A 162 -13.67 -2.95 8.54
CA PHE A 162 -12.37 -3.59 8.74
C PHE A 162 -12.49 -5.13 8.65
N GLU A 163 -13.51 -5.71 9.29
CA GLU A 163 -13.77 -7.16 9.27
C GLU A 163 -14.03 -7.67 7.85
N ASP A 164 -14.83 -6.96 7.06
CA ASP A 164 -15.11 -7.34 5.67
C ASP A 164 -13.87 -7.20 4.78
N ALA A 165 -13.03 -6.19 5.03
CA ALA A 165 -11.75 -6.05 4.35
C ALA A 165 -10.83 -7.24 4.68
N MET A 166 -10.74 -7.66 5.94
CA MET A 166 -9.95 -8.82 6.35
C MET A 166 -10.49 -10.13 5.74
N LYS A 167 -11.80 -10.32 5.66
CA LYS A 167 -12.42 -11.45 4.96
C LYS A 167 -12.08 -11.44 3.48
N LEU A 168 -12.09 -10.28 2.84
CA LEU A 168 -11.68 -10.12 1.44
C LEU A 168 -10.22 -10.52 1.23
N GLU A 169 -9.30 -10.00 2.06
CA GLU A 169 -7.88 -10.32 2.01
C GLU A 169 -7.63 -11.82 2.24
N PHE A 170 -8.38 -12.44 3.17
CA PHE A 170 -8.30 -13.87 3.44
C PHE A 170 -8.65 -14.73 2.23
N ARG A 171 -9.68 -14.33 1.45
CA ARG A 171 -10.03 -15.02 0.19
C ARG A 171 -8.93 -14.95 -0.85
N ILE A 172 -8.29 -13.78 -0.97
CA ILE A 172 -7.24 -13.54 -1.94
C ILE A 172 -5.98 -14.33 -1.55
N VAL A 173 -5.54 -14.24 -0.30
CA VAL A 173 -4.28 -14.87 0.15
C VAL A 173 -4.32 -16.39 0.05
N ASN A 174 -5.47 -17.03 0.35
CA ASN A 174 -5.64 -18.48 0.21
C ASN A 174 -5.41 -18.98 -1.23
N ARG A 175 -5.68 -18.12 -2.23
CA ARG A 175 -5.50 -18.47 -3.65
C ARG A 175 -4.11 -18.10 -4.15
N ILE A 176 -3.54 -17.00 -3.66
CA ILE A 176 -2.18 -16.59 -4.03
C ILE A 176 -1.13 -17.63 -3.64
N PHE A 177 -1.29 -18.35 -2.53
CA PHE A 177 -0.36 -19.42 -2.16
C PHE A 177 -0.35 -20.62 -3.13
N THR A 178 -1.30 -20.67 -4.06
CA THR A 178 -1.31 -21.66 -5.16
C THR A 178 -0.88 -21.05 -6.50
N ALA A 179 -0.69 -19.72 -6.55
CA ALA A 179 -0.35 -18.99 -7.75
C ALA A 179 1.16 -18.97 -7.99
N HIS A 180 1.54 -18.91 -9.27
CA HIS A 180 2.92 -18.87 -9.72
C HIS A 180 3.70 -17.64 -9.17
N ASP A 181 3.12 -16.44 -9.31
CA ASP A 181 3.84 -15.18 -9.13
C ASP A 181 4.35 -14.97 -7.71
N PHE A 182 3.68 -15.47 -6.68
CA PHE A 182 4.15 -15.33 -5.30
C PHE A 182 5.50 -16.03 -5.08
N PHE A 183 5.63 -17.27 -5.56
CA PHE A 183 6.88 -18.03 -5.44
C PHE A 183 7.97 -17.42 -6.33
N GLU A 184 7.63 -17.03 -7.56
CA GLU A 184 8.60 -16.43 -8.48
C GLU A 184 9.09 -15.06 -7.98
N GLY A 185 8.20 -14.22 -7.49
CA GLY A 185 8.54 -12.91 -6.93
C GLY A 185 9.39 -13.03 -5.67
N THR A 186 9.04 -13.97 -4.79
CA THR A 186 9.85 -14.28 -3.60
C THR A 186 11.24 -14.78 -3.99
N ARG A 187 11.34 -15.68 -4.99
CA ARG A 187 12.62 -16.14 -5.54
C ARG A 187 13.45 -14.96 -6.02
N ALA A 188 12.92 -14.14 -6.91
CA ALA A 188 13.64 -13.05 -7.56
C ALA A 188 14.11 -11.95 -6.58
N VAL A 189 13.30 -11.61 -5.57
CA VAL A 189 13.58 -10.47 -4.68
C VAL A 189 14.29 -10.88 -3.39
N VAL A 190 13.96 -12.04 -2.81
CA VAL A 190 14.42 -12.42 -1.47
C VAL A 190 15.49 -13.51 -1.52
N ILE A 191 15.31 -14.52 -2.36
CA ILE A 191 16.18 -15.71 -2.41
C ILE A 191 17.39 -15.44 -3.30
N ASP A 192 17.16 -15.28 -4.60
CA ASP A 192 18.21 -15.10 -5.61
C ASP A 192 18.66 -13.65 -5.71
N LYS A 193 17.78 -12.70 -5.37
CA LYS A 193 18.03 -11.25 -5.37
C LYS A 193 18.47 -10.72 -6.74
N ASP A 194 18.04 -11.37 -7.83
CA ASP A 194 18.30 -10.94 -9.19
C ASP A 194 17.40 -9.76 -9.63
N ASN A 195 16.29 -9.52 -8.92
CA ASN A 195 15.27 -8.54 -9.26
C ASN A 195 14.71 -8.72 -10.70
N ALA A 196 14.69 -9.96 -11.19
CA ALA A 196 14.25 -10.33 -12.53
C ALA A 196 13.17 -11.44 -12.50
N PRO A 197 12.00 -11.17 -11.89
CA PRO A 197 10.91 -12.13 -11.85
C PRO A 197 10.30 -12.36 -13.24
N ASN A 198 10.01 -13.61 -13.56
CA ASN A 198 9.32 -14.04 -14.78
C ASN A 198 7.82 -14.24 -14.52
N TRP A 199 7.05 -13.16 -14.49
CA TRP A 199 5.62 -13.20 -14.16
C TRP A 199 4.77 -14.06 -15.11
N GLN A 200 3.74 -14.71 -14.56
CA GLN A 200 2.75 -15.47 -15.30
C GLN A 200 1.32 -15.14 -14.81
N PRO A 201 0.49 -14.51 -15.66
CA PRO A 201 0.78 -14.00 -17.00
C PRO A 201 1.81 -12.86 -17.03
N ALA A 202 2.42 -12.66 -18.22
CA ALA A 202 3.46 -11.66 -18.43
C ALA A 202 2.92 -10.25 -18.70
N SER A 203 1.68 -10.13 -19.19
CA SER A 203 1.01 -8.86 -19.46
C SER A 203 -0.36 -8.78 -18.77
N LEU A 204 -0.83 -7.54 -18.55
CA LEU A 204 -2.21 -7.28 -18.12
C LEU A 204 -3.23 -7.72 -19.18
N ASP A 205 -2.87 -7.63 -20.47
CA ASP A 205 -3.75 -8.03 -21.58
C ASP A 205 -4.09 -9.52 -21.59
N ASP A 206 -3.26 -10.34 -20.95
CA ASP A 206 -3.44 -11.80 -20.86
C ASP A 206 -4.32 -12.21 -19.66
N ILE A 207 -4.78 -11.25 -18.86
CA ILE A 207 -5.62 -11.49 -17.69
C ILE A 207 -7.08 -11.35 -18.09
N SER A 208 -7.85 -12.43 -17.94
CA SER A 208 -9.31 -12.33 -18.05
C SER A 208 -9.92 -11.79 -16.75
N LYS A 209 -11.09 -11.18 -16.87
CA LYS A 209 -11.88 -10.80 -15.69
C LYS A 209 -12.16 -12.00 -14.76
N GLY A 210 -12.39 -13.18 -15.35
CA GLY A 210 -12.65 -14.42 -14.62
C GLY A 210 -11.47 -14.86 -13.74
N ASP A 211 -10.24 -14.68 -14.23
CA ASP A 211 -9.03 -15.01 -13.47
C ASP A 211 -8.94 -14.17 -12.19
N ILE A 212 -9.28 -12.88 -12.28
CA ILE A 212 -9.31 -11.99 -11.11
C ILE A 212 -10.53 -12.27 -10.23
N ASP A 213 -11.71 -12.51 -10.81
CA ASP A 213 -12.92 -12.87 -10.05
C ASP A 213 -12.70 -14.08 -9.13
N ALA A 214 -11.93 -15.07 -9.57
CA ALA A 214 -11.61 -16.25 -8.76
C ALA A 214 -10.95 -15.89 -7.42
N TYR A 215 -10.06 -14.88 -7.36
CA TYR A 215 -9.38 -14.46 -6.13
C TYR A 215 -10.32 -13.92 -5.05
N PHE A 216 -11.46 -13.34 -5.46
CA PHE A 216 -12.41 -12.68 -4.58
C PHE A 216 -13.63 -13.56 -4.25
N ALA A 217 -13.74 -14.73 -4.87
CA ALA A 217 -14.85 -15.65 -4.65
C ALA A 217 -14.88 -16.13 -3.18
N PRO A 218 -16.07 -16.40 -2.62
CA PRO A 218 -16.20 -16.97 -1.28
C PRO A 218 -15.38 -18.25 -1.11
N LEU A 219 -14.99 -18.55 0.13
CA LEU A 219 -14.36 -19.81 0.51
C LEU A 219 -15.40 -20.72 1.17
N GLU A 220 -15.12 -22.03 1.20
CA GLU A 220 -15.92 -22.98 1.98
C GLU A 220 -15.87 -22.66 3.49
N HIS A 221 -14.69 -22.23 3.95
CA HIS A 221 -14.47 -21.74 5.30
C HIS A 221 -13.96 -20.29 5.22
N GLU A 222 -14.82 -19.34 5.61
CA GLU A 222 -14.47 -17.93 5.69
C GLU A 222 -13.70 -17.60 6.97
N LEU A 223 -13.06 -16.44 6.99
CA LEU A 223 -12.43 -15.91 8.19
C LEU A 223 -13.50 -15.50 9.21
N ASP A 224 -13.41 -16.08 10.41
CA ASP A 224 -14.26 -15.76 11.57
C ASP A 224 -13.51 -14.74 12.45
N LEU A 225 -14.11 -13.55 12.66
CA LEU A 225 -13.53 -12.40 13.38
C LEU A 225 -14.52 -11.85 14.40
#